data_AF-A0A937BTY8-F1
#
_entry.id   AF-A0A937BTY8-F1
#
_cell.length_a   1.000
_cell.length_b   1.000
_cell.length_c   1.000
_cell.angle_alpha   90.00
_cell.angle_beta   90.00
_cell.angle_gamma   90.00
#
_symmetry.space_group_name_H-M   'P 1'
#
loop_
_entity.id
_entity.type
_entity.pdbx_description
1 polymer ?
#
loop_
_entity_poly.entity_id
_entity_poly.type
_entity_poly.pdbx_seq_one_letter_code
_entity_poly.pdbx_strand_id
1 'polypeptide(L)'
;MHENSTGSYNTAVGSYVLHNQTVGRDNVAIGISAMGNSLAASENVAIGNYALFNQYFSNGGFSFISANTAIGFNALANNAPTDIYSGVYNTAIGHQALYSNSTGTNNTAIGKNALFNSIGSFNTGIGVSALNSNLNGGSNVAVGVNASQANTSGTGNTALGLTAMYANTTGNYNTAIGRGALVNLIGGSNNIAIGEGSGTAVSSPNVTNTISIGNNDILNAASNQAFIGNLSMGFIGGRVGWSTYSDARIKNNIVEDVKGLEFIMKLKPVTYFISNSAITNITGNKETLDFPGKNDNEKIRYSGFLAQDVEKAAIDAQYNFSGVSKPSNPNQLYTMTYEQFVVPLVKAVQEQQSLIEKQQEQINMLMKRLEILEKK
;
A
#
# COMPACT_ATOMS: atom_id res chain seq x y z
N MET A 1 26.64 6.77 -40.84
CA MET A 1 26.58 5.40 -41.39
C MET A 1 27.91 5.07 -42.02
N HIS A 2 28.74 4.27 -41.35
CA HIS A 2 30.05 3.86 -41.86
C HIS A 2 30.05 2.37 -42.25
N GLU A 3 29.51 1.49 -41.40
CA GLU A 3 29.54 0.03 -41.61
C GLU A 3 28.25 -0.59 -42.18
N ASN A 4 27.29 0.23 -42.63
CA ASN A 4 25.98 -0.28 -43.07
C ASN A 4 26.12 -1.10 -44.36
N SER A 5 25.87 -2.41 -44.28
CA SER A 5 26.02 -3.36 -45.38
C SER A 5 24.69 -3.63 -46.08
N THR A 6 23.63 -3.97 -45.33
CA THR A 6 22.31 -4.32 -45.89
C THR A 6 21.13 -3.64 -45.18
N GLY A 7 21.39 -2.75 -44.21
CA GLY A 7 20.35 -1.98 -43.53
C GLY A 7 19.70 -0.94 -44.45
N SER A 8 18.38 -0.83 -44.42
CA SER A 8 17.58 0.07 -45.28
C SER A 8 16.71 1.03 -44.47
N TYR A 9 16.25 2.12 -45.09
CA TYR A 9 15.29 3.08 -44.51
C TYR A 9 15.74 3.76 -43.20
N ASN A 10 17.05 3.88 -42.99
CA ASN A 10 17.60 4.58 -41.82
C ASN A 10 17.79 6.09 -42.10
N THR A 11 17.48 6.93 -41.13
CA THR A 11 17.78 8.38 -41.11
C THR A 11 18.93 8.64 -40.15
N ALA A 12 20.01 9.27 -40.61
CA ALA A 12 21.19 9.55 -39.80
C ALA A 12 21.62 11.02 -39.91
N VAL A 13 21.62 11.76 -38.80
CA VAL A 13 22.03 13.17 -38.76
C VAL A 13 22.98 13.43 -37.58
N GLY A 14 24.25 13.71 -37.87
CA GLY A 14 25.28 14.02 -36.88
C GLY A 14 26.54 13.17 -37.02
N SER A 15 27.49 13.37 -36.11
CA SER A 15 28.78 12.66 -36.12
C SER A 15 28.67 11.29 -35.46
N TYR A 16 29.32 10.26 -36.01
CA TYR A 16 29.34 8.88 -35.48
C TYR A 16 27.95 8.23 -35.28
N VAL A 17 26.94 8.71 -36.02
CA VAL A 17 25.58 8.17 -35.98
C VAL A 17 25.50 6.88 -36.80
N LEU A 18 24.88 5.84 -36.22
CA LEU A 18 24.77 4.50 -36.83
C LEU A 18 26.13 4.03 -37.35
N HIS A 19 27.18 4.18 -36.52
CA HIS A 19 28.56 3.95 -36.95
C HIS A 19 28.81 2.46 -37.23
N ASN A 20 28.52 1.61 -36.23
CA ASN A 20 28.73 0.16 -36.27
C ASN A 20 27.49 -0.61 -36.77
N GLN A 21 26.49 0.07 -37.33
CA GLN A 21 25.27 -0.60 -37.81
C GLN A 21 25.55 -1.29 -39.14
N THR A 22 25.20 -2.57 -39.26
CA THR A 22 25.42 -3.39 -40.48
C THR A 22 24.11 -3.77 -41.18
N VAL A 23 23.08 -4.23 -40.45
CA VAL A 23 21.86 -4.82 -41.06
C VAL A 23 20.52 -4.26 -40.55
N GLY A 24 20.53 -3.36 -39.57
CA GLY A 24 19.31 -2.78 -39.00
C GLY A 24 18.56 -1.89 -40.00
N ARG A 25 17.23 -1.79 -39.85
CA ARG A 25 16.37 -0.99 -40.75
C ARG A 25 15.41 -0.09 -39.98
N ASP A 26 14.85 0.89 -40.68
CA ASP A 26 13.78 1.77 -40.17
C ASP A 26 14.16 2.53 -38.89
N ASN A 27 15.43 2.90 -38.75
CA ASN A 27 15.92 3.65 -37.59
C ASN A 27 16.00 5.16 -37.87
N VAL A 28 15.66 5.99 -36.88
CA VAL A 28 15.90 7.43 -36.89
C VAL A 28 16.96 7.75 -35.84
N ALA A 29 18.12 8.25 -36.25
CA ALA A 29 19.20 8.59 -35.36
C ALA A 29 19.71 10.02 -35.62
N ILE A 30 19.64 10.89 -34.61
CA ILE A 30 19.96 12.32 -34.69
C ILE A 30 20.78 12.73 -33.46
N GLY A 31 21.98 13.28 -33.65
CA GLY A 31 22.88 13.72 -32.58
C GLY A 31 24.30 13.19 -32.74
N ILE A 32 25.16 13.38 -31.76
CA ILE A 32 26.50 12.79 -31.75
C ILE A 32 26.41 11.36 -31.20
N SER A 33 26.92 10.38 -31.94
CA SER A 33 26.96 8.97 -31.56
C SER A 33 25.58 8.35 -31.24
N ALA A 34 24.48 8.93 -31.74
CA ALA A 34 23.17 8.30 -31.62
C ALA A 34 23.21 6.94 -32.34
N MET A 35 22.84 5.87 -31.62
CA MET A 35 22.99 4.48 -32.09
C MET A 35 24.39 4.11 -32.61
N GLY A 36 25.44 4.70 -32.03
CA GLY A 36 26.82 4.50 -32.50
C GLY A 36 27.29 3.04 -32.48
N ASN A 37 26.92 2.30 -31.43
CA ASN A 37 27.24 0.89 -31.22
C ASN A 37 25.97 0.01 -31.23
N SER A 38 25.20 0.11 -32.31
CA SER A 38 24.02 -0.74 -32.56
C SER A 38 24.22 -1.51 -33.87
N LEU A 39 24.45 -2.83 -33.79
CA LEU A 39 24.84 -3.64 -34.96
C LEU A 39 23.66 -3.96 -35.90
N ALA A 40 22.55 -4.43 -35.33
CA ALA A 40 21.48 -5.09 -36.08
C ALA A 40 20.05 -4.67 -35.69
N ALA A 41 19.91 -3.70 -34.79
CA ALA A 41 18.62 -3.28 -34.27
C ALA A 41 17.80 -2.50 -35.32
N SER A 42 16.51 -2.77 -35.36
CA SER A 42 15.55 -2.10 -36.25
C SER A 42 14.45 -1.37 -35.50
N GLU A 43 13.81 -0.43 -36.20
CA GLU A 43 12.62 0.30 -35.74
C GLU A 43 12.87 1.25 -34.55
N ASN A 44 14.09 1.77 -34.39
CA ASN A 44 14.42 2.63 -33.26
C ASN A 44 14.33 4.12 -33.59
N VAL A 45 14.01 4.93 -32.58
CA VAL A 45 14.16 6.38 -32.60
C VAL A 45 15.22 6.76 -31.56
N ALA A 46 16.27 7.44 -31.96
CA ALA A 46 17.38 7.88 -31.12
C ALA A 46 17.71 9.36 -31.42
N ILE A 47 17.24 10.27 -30.58
CA ILE A 47 17.40 11.73 -30.77
C ILE A 47 18.09 12.31 -29.56
N GLY A 48 19.33 12.76 -29.73
CA GLY A 48 20.18 13.30 -28.68
C GLY A 48 21.57 12.68 -28.70
N ASN A 49 22.54 13.37 -28.10
CA ASN A 49 23.90 12.83 -28.03
C ASN A 49 23.90 11.56 -27.17
N TYR A 50 24.49 10.50 -27.72
CA TYR A 50 24.56 9.17 -27.11
C TYR A 50 23.19 8.53 -26.80
N ALA A 51 22.11 9.01 -27.43
CA ALA A 51 20.82 8.33 -27.34
C ALA A 51 20.93 6.93 -27.98
N LEU A 52 20.51 5.91 -27.23
CA LEU A 52 20.62 4.50 -27.63
C LEU A 52 22.02 4.09 -28.11
N PHE A 53 23.08 4.69 -27.52
CA PHE A 53 24.45 4.55 -28.01
C PHE A 53 24.88 3.09 -28.13
N ASN A 54 24.72 2.32 -27.07
CA ASN A 54 25.08 0.92 -27.00
C ASN A 54 23.81 0.08 -27.02
N GLN A 55 23.65 -0.70 -28.09
CA GLN A 55 22.62 -1.73 -28.21
C GLN A 55 23.18 -2.91 -29.00
N TYR A 56 23.87 -3.79 -28.29
CA TYR A 56 24.65 -4.85 -28.93
C TYR A 56 24.47 -6.20 -28.25
N PHE A 57 24.18 -7.20 -29.08
CA PHE A 57 24.43 -8.61 -28.80
C PHE A 57 24.76 -9.33 -30.12
N SER A 58 25.47 -10.46 -30.04
CA SER A 58 25.82 -11.22 -31.23
C SER A 58 24.61 -12.01 -31.73
N ASN A 59 23.96 -11.51 -32.78
CA ASN A 59 22.83 -12.16 -33.44
C ASN A 59 23.21 -12.78 -34.80
N GLY A 60 24.47 -13.21 -34.98
CA GLY A 60 24.93 -13.81 -36.25
C GLY A 60 24.79 -12.90 -37.48
N GLY A 61 24.70 -11.58 -37.29
CA GLY A 61 24.48 -10.62 -38.38
C GLY A 61 23.03 -10.53 -38.87
N PHE A 62 22.06 -11.08 -38.14
CA PHE A 62 20.63 -10.95 -38.46
C PHE A 62 20.01 -9.73 -37.80
N SER A 63 19.22 -9.00 -38.57
CA SER A 63 18.40 -7.89 -38.08
C SER A 63 17.33 -8.38 -37.11
N PHE A 64 17.03 -7.58 -36.08
CA PHE A 64 15.95 -7.85 -35.13
C PHE A 64 15.13 -6.60 -34.83
N ILE A 65 13.86 -6.80 -34.46
CA ILE A 65 12.96 -5.71 -34.09
C ILE A 65 13.29 -5.30 -32.67
N SER A 66 13.72 -4.06 -32.52
CA SER A 66 14.02 -3.48 -31.22
C SER A 66 12.94 -2.51 -30.77
N ALA A 67 12.46 -1.66 -31.67
CA ALA A 67 11.35 -0.76 -31.43
C ALA A 67 11.51 0.12 -30.16
N ASN A 68 12.75 0.60 -29.90
CA ASN A 68 13.04 1.49 -28.79
C ASN A 68 12.93 2.97 -29.21
N THR A 69 12.38 3.81 -28.34
CA THR A 69 12.41 5.27 -28.46
C THR A 69 13.30 5.86 -27.39
N ALA A 70 14.34 6.59 -27.78
CA ALA A 70 15.32 7.24 -26.91
C ALA A 70 15.48 8.70 -27.33
N ILE A 71 14.99 9.64 -26.52
CA ILE A 71 15.02 11.08 -26.80
C ILE A 71 15.64 11.82 -25.62
N GLY A 72 16.83 12.40 -25.80
CA GLY A 72 17.57 13.12 -24.77
C GLY A 72 19.04 12.72 -24.70
N PHE A 73 19.83 13.51 -23.99
CA PHE A 73 21.25 13.19 -23.74
C PHE A 73 21.35 11.88 -22.94
N ASN A 74 22.05 10.89 -23.50
CA ASN A 74 22.22 9.58 -22.89
C ASN A 74 20.90 8.83 -22.55
N ALA A 75 19.79 9.14 -23.24
CA ALA A 75 18.57 8.36 -23.08
C ALA A 75 18.81 6.92 -23.59
N LEU A 76 18.51 5.91 -22.77
CA LEU A 76 18.71 4.49 -23.08
C LEU A 76 20.13 4.16 -23.60
N ALA A 77 21.15 4.88 -23.11
CA ALA A 77 22.49 4.84 -23.69
C ALA A 77 23.17 3.45 -23.59
N ASN A 78 22.92 2.72 -22.50
CA ASN A 78 23.44 1.38 -22.29
C ASN A 78 22.29 0.38 -22.26
N ASN A 79 21.81 0.02 -23.45
CA ASN A 79 20.87 -1.08 -23.64
C ASN A 79 21.65 -2.36 -23.97
N ALA A 80 21.62 -3.37 -23.10
CA ALA A 80 22.46 -4.57 -23.25
C ALA A 80 21.61 -5.84 -23.41
N PRO A 81 20.90 -5.99 -24.55
CA PRO A 81 20.14 -7.20 -24.85
C PRO A 81 21.05 -8.44 -24.85
N THR A 82 20.48 -9.61 -24.56
CA THR A 82 21.13 -10.92 -24.62
C THR A 82 20.55 -11.82 -25.72
N ASP A 83 19.37 -11.49 -26.22
CA ASP A 83 18.65 -12.16 -27.31
C ASP A 83 17.73 -11.16 -28.04
N ILE A 84 17.04 -11.63 -29.09
CA ILE A 84 16.12 -10.82 -29.92
C ILE A 84 14.86 -10.33 -29.19
N TYR A 85 14.58 -10.82 -27.98
CA TYR A 85 13.39 -10.50 -27.18
C TYR A 85 13.71 -9.62 -25.96
N SER A 86 14.99 -9.37 -25.68
CA SER A 86 15.45 -8.60 -24.52
C SER A 86 15.84 -7.18 -24.91
N GLY A 87 15.70 -6.22 -23.99
CA GLY A 87 16.10 -4.82 -24.27
C GLY A 87 15.26 -4.13 -25.35
N VAL A 88 14.05 -4.61 -25.64
CA VAL A 88 13.16 -4.13 -26.72
C VAL A 88 11.90 -3.43 -26.19
N TYR A 89 11.22 -2.67 -27.06
CA TYR A 89 9.95 -1.97 -26.79
C TYR A 89 10.00 -0.96 -25.64
N ASN A 90 11.14 -0.30 -25.44
CA ASN A 90 11.32 0.69 -24.39
C ASN A 90 11.17 2.13 -24.90
N THR A 91 10.51 2.99 -24.12
CA THR A 91 10.44 4.43 -24.35
C THR A 91 11.23 5.16 -23.26
N ALA A 92 12.21 5.96 -23.64
CA ALA A 92 13.08 6.73 -22.77
C ALA A 92 13.16 8.18 -23.26
N ILE A 93 12.56 9.12 -22.52
CA ILE A 93 12.51 10.54 -22.89
C ILE A 93 13.02 11.39 -21.73
N GLY A 94 14.19 12.01 -21.89
CA GLY A 94 14.83 12.85 -20.89
C GLY A 94 16.32 12.56 -20.72
N HIS A 95 17.02 13.43 -19.99
CA HIS A 95 18.42 13.24 -19.66
C HIS A 95 18.63 11.97 -18.85
N GLN A 96 19.38 11.00 -19.40
CA GLN A 96 19.66 9.71 -18.75
C GLN A 96 18.40 8.93 -18.33
N ALA A 97 17.27 9.13 -19.02
CA ALA A 97 16.10 8.27 -18.86
C ALA A 97 16.47 6.86 -19.32
N LEU A 98 16.17 5.85 -18.49
CA LEU A 98 16.48 4.43 -18.75
C LEU A 98 17.95 4.17 -19.11
N TYR A 99 18.88 4.96 -18.55
CA TYR A 99 20.30 5.01 -18.95
C TYR A 99 20.97 3.64 -19.04
N SER A 100 20.75 2.78 -18.05
CA SER A 100 21.32 1.44 -17.95
C SER A 100 20.20 0.40 -17.93
N ASN A 101 19.86 -0.11 -19.11
CA ASN A 101 18.90 -1.19 -19.29
C ASN A 101 19.64 -2.45 -19.76
N SER A 102 19.64 -3.52 -18.97
CA SER A 102 20.24 -4.78 -19.45
C SER A 102 19.25 -5.52 -20.35
N THR A 103 18.35 -6.30 -19.77
CA THR A 103 17.40 -7.12 -20.51
C THR A 103 15.96 -6.62 -20.47
N GLY A 104 15.69 -5.53 -19.73
CA GLY A 104 14.34 -5.01 -19.51
C GLY A 104 13.61 -4.64 -20.80
N THR A 105 12.33 -5.00 -20.86
CA THR A 105 11.46 -4.74 -22.02
C THR A 105 10.22 -3.97 -21.60
N ASN A 106 9.57 -3.31 -22.56
CA ASN A 106 8.27 -2.65 -22.35
C ASN A 106 8.30 -1.62 -21.20
N ASN A 107 9.42 -0.92 -21.00
CA ASN A 107 9.55 0.12 -19.99
C ASN A 107 9.26 1.50 -20.60
N THR A 108 8.56 2.36 -19.87
CA THR A 108 8.35 3.77 -20.20
C THR A 108 9.02 4.65 -19.15
N ALA A 109 10.06 5.37 -19.52
CA ALA A 109 10.83 6.28 -18.68
C ALA A 109 10.74 7.71 -19.25
N ILE A 110 10.08 8.63 -18.55
CA ILE A 110 9.94 10.03 -18.98
C ILE A 110 10.38 10.95 -17.84
N GLY A 111 11.49 11.66 -18.03
CA GLY A 111 12.09 12.56 -17.04
C GLY A 111 13.56 12.29 -16.81
N LYS A 112 14.25 13.25 -16.18
CA LYS A 112 15.67 13.11 -15.83
C LYS A 112 15.86 11.91 -14.89
N ASN A 113 16.72 10.97 -15.27
CA ASN A 113 17.07 9.78 -14.48
C ASN A 113 15.88 8.87 -14.10
N ALA A 114 14.75 8.98 -14.81
CA ALA A 114 13.63 8.05 -14.66
C ALA A 114 14.10 6.64 -15.07
N LEU A 115 13.84 5.62 -14.23
CA LEU A 115 14.29 4.24 -14.43
C LEU A 115 15.79 4.12 -14.78
N PHE A 116 16.65 4.95 -14.18
CA PHE A 116 18.07 5.05 -14.56
C PHE A 116 18.76 3.69 -14.65
N ASN A 117 18.47 2.79 -13.71
CA ASN A 117 18.81 1.37 -13.80
C ASN A 117 17.52 0.58 -14.05
N SER A 118 17.53 -0.41 -14.95
CA SER A 118 16.48 -1.42 -15.04
C SER A 118 16.97 -2.73 -15.69
N ILE A 119 16.72 -3.85 -15.02
CA ILE A 119 16.71 -5.20 -15.61
C ILE A 119 15.25 -5.68 -15.72
N GLY A 120 14.36 -5.12 -14.88
CA GLY A 120 12.93 -5.44 -14.89
C GLY A 120 12.20 -4.93 -16.13
N SER A 121 11.08 -5.61 -16.43
CA SER A 121 10.19 -5.28 -17.56
C SER A 121 8.86 -4.70 -17.08
N PHE A 122 8.13 -4.04 -18.00
CA PHE A 122 6.79 -3.49 -17.77
C PHE A 122 6.72 -2.38 -16.72
N ASN A 123 7.78 -1.58 -16.56
CA ASN A 123 7.78 -0.46 -15.63
C ASN A 123 7.41 0.86 -16.32
N THR A 124 6.61 1.69 -15.66
CA THR A 124 6.32 3.07 -16.07
C THR A 124 6.89 4.02 -15.02
N GLY A 125 7.97 4.75 -15.34
CA GLY A 125 8.55 5.81 -14.52
C GLY A 125 8.39 7.17 -15.18
N ILE A 126 7.57 8.06 -14.63
CA ILE A 126 7.34 9.42 -15.15
C ILE A 126 7.65 10.43 -14.05
N GLY A 127 8.66 11.27 -14.25
CA GLY A 127 9.13 12.26 -13.28
C GLY A 127 10.63 12.16 -13.05
N VAL A 128 11.19 13.20 -12.41
CA VAL A 128 12.63 13.21 -12.09
C VAL A 128 12.92 12.09 -11.08
N SER A 129 13.84 11.20 -11.44
CA SER A 129 14.30 10.08 -10.62
C SER A 129 13.18 9.11 -10.17
N ALA A 130 12.07 9.03 -10.90
CA ALA A 130 11.06 7.99 -10.67
C ALA A 130 11.67 6.60 -10.94
N LEU A 131 11.53 5.65 -10.01
CA LEU A 131 12.12 4.29 -10.09
C LEU A 131 13.65 4.27 -10.35
N ASN A 132 14.39 5.27 -9.89
CA ASN A 132 15.80 5.43 -10.21
C ASN A 132 16.69 4.21 -9.88
N SER A 133 16.40 3.53 -8.77
CA SER A 133 17.21 2.41 -8.27
C SER A 133 16.68 1.03 -8.64
N ASN A 134 15.68 0.94 -9.53
CA ASN A 134 14.99 -0.32 -9.83
C ASN A 134 15.91 -1.32 -10.53
N LEU A 135 16.39 -2.34 -9.82
CA LEU A 135 17.32 -3.32 -10.39
C LEU A 135 16.54 -4.39 -11.16
N ASN A 136 15.69 -5.16 -10.51
CA ASN A 136 15.00 -6.30 -11.13
C ASN A 136 13.47 -6.30 -10.91
N GLY A 137 12.93 -5.26 -10.25
CA GLY A 137 11.50 -5.09 -10.06
C GLY A 137 10.77 -4.89 -11.41
N GLY A 138 9.70 -5.66 -11.64
CA GLY A 138 8.84 -5.56 -12.81
C GLY A 138 7.43 -5.05 -12.47
N SER A 139 6.72 -4.60 -13.50
CA SER A 139 5.31 -4.18 -13.40
C SER A 139 5.04 -3.06 -12.39
N ASN A 140 5.98 -2.11 -12.23
CA ASN A 140 5.80 -0.96 -11.35
C ASN A 140 5.35 0.28 -12.13
N VAL A 141 4.46 1.07 -11.53
CA VAL A 141 4.06 2.41 -12.01
C VAL A 141 4.52 3.43 -10.98
N ALA A 142 5.34 4.40 -11.38
CA ALA A 142 5.81 5.49 -10.56
C ALA A 142 5.68 6.81 -11.32
N VAL A 143 4.79 7.69 -10.84
CA VAL A 143 4.51 8.98 -11.46
C VAL A 143 4.67 10.08 -10.41
N GLY A 144 5.71 10.90 -10.55
CA GLY A 144 6.07 11.95 -9.61
C GLY A 144 7.58 12.05 -9.43
N VAL A 145 8.04 13.18 -8.89
CA VAL A 145 9.46 13.35 -8.55
C VAL A 145 9.81 12.41 -7.40
N ASN A 146 10.87 11.63 -7.58
CA ASN A 146 11.34 10.61 -6.63
C ASN A 146 10.28 9.56 -6.22
N ALA A 147 9.24 9.34 -7.04
CA ALA A 147 8.28 8.26 -6.79
C ALA A 147 8.99 6.90 -6.90
N SER A 148 8.86 6.05 -5.89
CA SER A 148 9.54 4.75 -5.78
C SER A 148 11.06 4.81 -6.02
N GLN A 149 11.73 5.89 -5.62
CA GLN A 149 13.14 6.13 -5.96
C GLN A 149 14.07 4.98 -5.51
N ALA A 150 13.86 4.45 -4.29
CA ALA A 150 14.71 3.42 -3.69
C ALA A 150 14.31 1.98 -4.05
N ASN A 151 13.29 1.77 -4.90
CA ASN A 151 12.82 0.41 -5.24
C ASN A 151 13.97 -0.35 -5.89
N THR A 152 14.36 -1.50 -5.35
CA THR A 152 15.42 -2.34 -5.92
C THR A 152 14.84 -3.57 -6.58
N SER A 153 13.95 -4.29 -5.90
CA SER A 153 13.37 -5.54 -6.38
C SER A 153 11.86 -5.68 -6.20
N GLY A 154 11.20 -4.67 -5.62
CA GLY A 154 9.74 -4.67 -5.46
C GLY A 154 9.02 -4.73 -6.81
N THR A 155 7.93 -5.50 -6.85
CA THR A 155 7.14 -5.78 -8.06
C THR A 155 5.68 -5.39 -7.86
N GLY A 156 5.01 -5.01 -8.96
CA GLY A 156 3.57 -4.74 -8.95
C GLY A 156 3.15 -3.53 -8.11
N ASN A 157 4.03 -2.55 -7.90
CA ASN A 157 3.72 -1.37 -7.10
C ASN A 157 3.19 -0.21 -7.95
N THR A 158 2.24 0.57 -7.40
CA THR A 158 1.75 1.82 -7.99
C THR A 158 2.03 2.98 -7.04
N ALA A 159 2.88 3.92 -7.45
CA ALA A 159 3.23 5.12 -6.70
C ALA A 159 2.92 6.38 -7.52
N LEU A 160 1.90 7.12 -7.11
CA LEU A 160 1.45 8.35 -7.77
C LEU A 160 1.57 9.53 -6.81
N GLY A 161 2.57 10.38 -7.00
CA GLY A 161 2.81 11.57 -6.19
C GLY A 161 4.30 11.86 -5.97
N LEU A 162 4.60 13.09 -5.57
CA LEU A 162 5.94 13.48 -5.10
C LEU A 162 6.32 12.57 -3.92
N THR A 163 7.47 11.89 -4.01
CA THR A 163 8.02 10.98 -2.98
C THR A 163 7.07 9.87 -2.51
N ALA A 164 6.05 9.50 -3.31
CA ALA A 164 5.23 8.32 -3.01
C ALA A 164 6.12 7.06 -3.04
N MET A 165 6.01 6.18 -2.04
CA MET A 165 6.85 4.99 -1.86
C MET A 165 8.36 5.23 -1.93
N TYR A 166 8.82 6.41 -1.51
CA TYR A 166 10.22 6.83 -1.63
C TYR A 166 11.25 5.79 -1.15
N ALA A 167 11.03 5.21 0.03
CA ALA A 167 11.96 4.29 0.68
C ALA A 167 11.72 2.79 0.38
N ASN A 168 10.73 2.44 -0.46
CA ASN A 168 10.43 1.04 -0.73
C ASN A 168 11.63 0.40 -1.43
N THR A 169 12.09 -0.76 -0.97
CA THR A 169 13.22 -1.50 -1.55
C THR A 169 12.74 -2.82 -2.16
N THR A 170 12.06 -3.64 -1.35
CA THR A 170 11.65 -5.01 -1.72
C THR A 170 10.15 -5.26 -1.62
N GLY A 171 9.37 -4.30 -1.10
CA GLY A 171 7.92 -4.45 -0.92
C GLY A 171 7.19 -4.62 -2.25
N ASN A 172 6.18 -5.48 -2.28
CA ASN A 172 5.41 -5.83 -3.47
C ASN A 172 3.93 -5.44 -3.33
N TYR A 173 3.27 -5.23 -4.48
CA TYR A 173 1.82 -5.06 -4.57
C TYR A 173 1.27 -3.92 -3.70
N ASN A 174 2.03 -2.84 -3.55
CA ASN A 174 1.61 -1.66 -2.82
C ASN A 174 0.99 -0.61 -3.75
N THR A 175 -0.04 0.09 -3.29
CA THR A 175 -0.63 1.25 -3.96
C THR A 175 -0.46 2.47 -3.06
N ALA A 176 0.27 3.49 -3.53
CA ALA A 176 0.47 4.76 -2.86
C ALA A 176 0.04 5.91 -3.77
N ILE A 177 -1.02 6.62 -3.39
CA ILE A 177 -1.55 7.74 -4.17
C ILE A 177 -1.59 8.97 -3.27
N GLY A 178 -0.73 9.95 -3.54
CA GLY A 178 -0.59 11.17 -2.76
C GLY A 178 0.88 11.52 -2.54
N ARG A 179 1.15 12.80 -2.24
CA ARG A 179 2.49 13.25 -1.88
C ARG A 179 2.94 12.53 -0.60
N GLY A 180 4.05 11.81 -0.65
CA GLY A 180 4.58 11.09 0.50
C GLY A 180 3.73 9.91 1.00
N ALA A 181 2.73 9.43 0.24
CA ALA A 181 2.03 8.19 0.57
C ALA A 181 3.03 7.01 0.59
N LEU A 182 3.01 6.18 1.64
CA LEU A 182 3.97 5.09 1.87
C LEU A 182 5.47 5.52 1.81
N VAL A 183 5.80 6.81 2.00
CA VAL A 183 7.18 7.34 1.98
C VAL A 183 8.20 6.55 2.82
N ASN A 184 7.81 6.00 3.98
CA ASN A 184 8.69 5.26 4.90
C ASN A 184 8.57 3.73 4.80
N LEU A 185 7.78 3.20 3.86
CA LEU A 185 7.68 1.75 3.65
C LEU A 185 8.99 1.24 3.05
N ILE A 186 9.59 0.17 3.60
CA ILE A 186 10.85 -0.42 3.12
C ILE A 186 10.60 -1.78 2.46
N GLY A 187 10.04 -2.75 3.19
CA GLY A 187 9.86 -4.13 2.70
C GLY A 187 8.45 -4.67 2.79
N GLY A 188 7.51 -3.90 3.35
CA GLY A 188 6.11 -4.31 3.51
C GLY A 188 5.37 -4.45 2.19
N SER A 189 4.37 -5.33 2.13
CA SER A 189 3.64 -5.66 0.90
C SER A 189 2.13 -5.56 1.05
N ASN A 190 1.41 -5.52 -0.07
CA ASN A 190 -0.06 -5.52 -0.10
C ASN A 190 -0.70 -4.35 0.67
N ASN A 191 -0.08 -3.17 0.65
CA ASN A 191 -0.63 -1.98 1.32
C ASN A 191 -1.32 -1.05 0.32
N ILE A 192 -2.39 -0.41 0.75
CA ILE A 192 -3.06 0.68 0.03
C ILE A 192 -2.94 1.94 0.91
N ALA A 193 -2.38 3.02 0.37
CA ALA A 193 -2.35 4.33 1.00
C ALA A 193 -2.83 5.40 0.02
N ILE A 194 -3.86 6.14 0.40
CA ILE A 194 -4.47 7.19 -0.44
C ILE A 194 -4.59 8.46 0.39
N GLY A 195 -3.82 9.47 0.00
CA GLY A 195 -3.75 10.77 0.64
C GLY A 195 -2.31 11.22 0.87
N GLU A 196 -2.13 12.52 1.13
CA GLU A 196 -0.81 13.07 1.41
C GLU A 196 -0.31 12.57 2.77
N GLY A 197 0.92 12.05 2.82
CA GLY A 197 1.53 11.47 4.02
C GLY A 197 0.89 10.17 4.53
N SER A 198 0.03 9.54 3.72
CA SER A 198 -0.77 8.39 4.14
C SER A 198 0.04 7.10 4.32
N GLY A 199 -0.33 6.27 5.31
CA GLY A 199 0.17 4.91 5.44
C GLY A 199 1.61 4.77 5.97
N THR A 200 2.21 5.82 6.55
CA THR A 200 3.62 5.78 6.99
C THR A 200 3.85 6.08 8.44
N ALA A 201 4.43 5.12 9.16
CA ALA A 201 5.11 5.34 10.43
C ALA A 201 6.56 4.88 10.32
N VAL A 202 7.52 5.72 10.73
CA VAL A 202 8.96 5.35 10.77
C VAL A 202 9.20 4.15 11.68
N SER A 203 8.37 4.00 12.72
CA SER A 203 8.41 2.87 13.66
C SER A 203 7.96 1.54 13.06
N SER A 204 7.38 1.51 11.85
CA SER A 204 6.86 0.27 11.25
C SER A 204 7.05 0.24 9.73
N PRO A 205 8.31 0.20 9.26
CA PRO A 205 8.63 0.27 7.83
C PRO A 205 8.23 -0.98 7.04
N ASN A 206 7.78 -2.05 7.70
CA ASN A 206 7.49 -3.35 7.09
C ASN A 206 6.03 -3.81 7.29
N VAL A 207 5.11 -2.88 7.56
CA VAL A 207 3.68 -3.21 7.63
C VAL A 207 3.17 -3.83 6.33
N THR A 208 2.27 -4.79 6.44
CA THR A 208 1.75 -5.56 5.31
C THR A 208 0.24 -5.69 5.44
N ASN A 209 -0.46 -5.79 4.30
CA ASN A 209 -1.90 -5.98 4.27
C ASN A 209 -2.65 -4.86 5.02
N THR A 210 -2.35 -3.61 4.68
CA THR A 210 -3.01 -2.44 5.29
C THR A 210 -3.77 -1.61 4.27
N ILE A 211 -4.84 -0.94 4.72
CA ILE A 211 -5.55 0.09 3.96
C ILE A 211 -5.50 1.38 4.78
N SER A 212 -5.02 2.45 4.17
CA SER A 212 -4.86 3.77 4.75
C SER A 212 -5.48 4.77 3.78
N ILE A 213 -6.54 5.46 4.17
CA ILE A 213 -7.21 6.44 3.32
C ILE A 213 -7.42 7.70 4.14
N GLY A 214 -6.62 8.72 3.91
CA GLY A 214 -6.67 9.96 4.67
C GLY A 214 -5.43 10.82 4.50
N ASN A 215 -5.48 12.04 5.01
CA ASN A 215 -4.31 12.93 5.06
C ASN A 215 -3.54 12.67 6.37
N ASN A 216 -2.24 12.38 6.25
CA ASN A 216 -1.34 12.09 7.37
C ASN A 216 -1.94 11.07 8.34
N ASP A 217 -2.63 10.07 7.80
CA ASP A 217 -3.16 8.95 8.57
C ASP A 217 -2.02 8.00 8.88
N ILE A 218 -1.27 8.38 9.91
CA ILE A 218 -0.16 7.57 10.39
C ILE A 218 -0.81 6.36 11.07
N LEU A 219 -0.56 5.20 10.48
CA LEU A 219 -1.11 3.92 10.90
C LEU A 219 -0.90 3.71 12.40
N ASN A 220 -1.79 2.95 13.05
CA ASN A 220 -1.50 2.26 14.30
C ASN A 220 -0.45 1.13 14.09
N ALA A 221 0.53 1.39 13.22
CA ALA A 221 1.79 0.69 12.97
C ALA A 221 1.71 -0.85 12.96
N ALA A 222 0.60 -1.43 12.47
CA ALA A 222 0.39 -2.87 12.46
C ALA A 222 -0.13 -3.36 11.11
N SER A 223 0.26 -4.58 10.78
CA SER A 223 -0.23 -5.30 9.61
C SER A 223 -1.70 -5.72 9.80
N ASN A 224 -2.41 -5.98 8.70
CA ASN A 224 -3.79 -6.48 8.70
C ASN A 224 -4.82 -5.48 9.26
N GLN A 225 -4.68 -4.20 8.91
CA GLN A 225 -5.55 -3.13 9.43
C GLN A 225 -6.06 -2.22 8.31
N ALA A 226 -7.30 -1.75 8.44
CA ALA A 226 -7.87 -0.71 7.60
C ALA A 226 -8.15 0.54 8.44
N PHE A 227 -7.71 1.70 7.97
CA PHE A 227 -7.91 3.01 8.56
C PHE A 227 -8.47 3.96 7.50
N ILE A 228 -9.54 4.67 7.85
CA ILE A 228 -10.22 5.63 6.98
C ILE A 228 -10.41 6.92 7.77
N GLY A 229 -9.70 7.97 7.37
CA GLY A 229 -9.76 9.30 7.93
C GLY A 229 -8.45 9.80 8.49
N ASN A 230 -8.51 10.79 9.37
CA ASN A 230 -7.41 11.42 10.10
C ASN A 230 -7.83 11.67 11.55
N LEU A 231 -7.02 12.37 12.35
CA LEU A 231 -7.34 12.66 13.75
C LEU A 231 -8.61 13.49 13.92
N SER A 232 -8.90 14.35 12.94
CA SER A 232 -10.05 15.25 12.96
C SER A 232 -11.35 14.58 12.50
N MET A 233 -11.31 13.29 12.10
CA MET A 233 -12.46 12.58 11.53
C MET A 233 -13.61 12.45 12.55
N GLY A 234 -14.77 12.98 12.19
CA GLY A 234 -15.98 12.95 13.04
C GLY A 234 -17.11 12.05 12.53
N PHE A 235 -17.04 11.57 11.29
CA PHE A 235 -18.13 10.79 10.69
C PHE A 235 -17.60 9.89 9.56
N ILE A 236 -17.99 8.61 9.58
CA ILE A 236 -17.81 7.65 8.49
C ILE A 236 -19.20 7.10 8.15
N GLY A 237 -19.62 7.17 6.88
CA GLY A 237 -21.00 6.91 6.51
C GLY A 237 -21.20 6.10 5.23
N GLY A 238 -22.39 5.51 5.14
CA GLY A 238 -22.92 4.79 3.99
C GLY A 238 -24.41 4.51 4.20
N ARG A 239 -25.16 4.16 3.14
CA ARG A 239 -26.59 3.83 3.25
C ARG A 239 -26.84 2.47 3.96
N VAL A 240 -25.86 1.59 3.94
CA VAL A 240 -25.91 0.22 4.49
C VAL A 240 -24.84 0.05 5.56
N GLY A 241 -25.06 -0.86 6.51
CA GLY A 241 -24.09 -1.21 7.53
C GLY A 241 -22.98 -2.14 7.01
N TRP A 242 -21.93 -2.29 7.81
CA TRP A 242 -20.84 -3.24 7.55
C TRP A 242 -21.34 -4.68 7.77
N SER A 243 -21.14 -5.55 6.78
CA SER A 243 -21.51 -6.96 6.86
C SER A 243 -20.27 -7.83 7.09
N THR A 244 -20.42 -8.89 7.88
CA THR A 244 -19.37 -9.89 8.12
C THR A 244 -19.84 -11.28 7.70
N TYR A 245 -18.94 -12.10 7.17
CA TYR A 245 -19.26 -13.50 6.84
C TYR A 245 -19.43 -14.31 8.14
N SER A 246 -20.53 -15.04 8.26
CA SER A 246 -20.88 -15.78 9.49
C SER A 246 -21.50 -17.16 9.22
N ASP A 247 -21.34 -17.67 7.99
CA ASP A 247 -21.86 -18.98 7.55
C ASP A 247 -21.24 -20.13 8.37
N ALA A 248 -22.01 -21.19 8.63
CA ALA A 248 -21.50 -22.34 9.40
C ALA A 248 -20.34 -23.06 8.69
N ARG A 249 -20.30 -23.05 7.35
CA ARG A 249 -19.26 -23.73 6.55
C ARG A 249 -17.87 -23.12 6.70
N ILE A 250 -17.78 -21.90 7.24
CA ILE A 250 -16.51 -21.18 7.46
C ILE A 250 -16.13 -21.13 8.94
N LYS A 251 -16.81 -21.91 9.80
CA LYS A 251 -16.56 -21.98 11.24
C LYS A 251 -16.18 -23.39 11.65
N ASN A 252 -15.18 -23.50 12.52
CA ASN A 252 -14.73 -24.76 13.10
C ASN A 252 -14.86 -24.68 14.62
N ASN A 253 -14.93 -25.83 15.30
CA ASN A 253 -14.98 -25.93 16.78
C ASN A 253 -16.11 -25.09 17.42
N ILE A 254 -17.31 -25.16 16.85
CA ILE A 254 -18.47 -24.40 17.32
C ILE A 254 -18.93 -24.96 18.68
N VAL A 255 -18.87 -24.14 19.73
CA VAL A 255 -19.32 -24.46 21.10
C VAL A 255 -20.08 -23.27 21.70
N GLU A 256 -21.02 -23.55 22.61
CA GLU A 256 -21.84 -22.52 23.29
C GLU A 256 -21.19 -21.98 24.57
N ASP A 257 -19.99 -21.40 24.46
CA ASP A 257 -19.22 -20.86 25.60
C ASP A 257 -19.14 -19.32 25.60
N VAL A 258 -20.29 -18.65 25.46
CA VAL A 258 -20.38 -17.20 25.61
C VAL A 258 -20.65 -16.87 27.07
N LYS A 259 -19.88 -15.95 27.66
CA LYS A 259 -20.16 -15.43 29.01
C LYS A 259 -21.15 -14.27 28.93
N GLY A 260 -22.32 -14.41 29.58
CA GLY A 260 -23.37 -13.40 29.65
C GLY A 260 -23.20 -12.47 30.86
N LEU A 261 -24.09 -12.62 31.86
CA LEU A 261 -24.17 -11.78 33.06
C LEU A 261 -22.83 -11.70 33.82
N GLU A 262 -22.09 -12.80 33.92
CA GLU A 262 -20.79 -12.83 34.60
C GLU A 262 -19.79 -11.81 34.03
N PHE A 263 -19.81 -11.64 32.70
CA PHE A 263 -18.96 -10.66 32.01
C PHE A 263 -19.61 -9.27 31.99
N ILE A 264 -20.89 -9.17 31.58
CA ILE A 264 -21.58 -7.89 31.39
C ILE A 264 -21.65 -7.08 32.69
N MET A 265 -21.88 -7.73 33.84
CA MET A 265 -21.99 -7.04 35.13
C MET A 265 -20.65 -6.49 35.65
N LYS A 266 -19.51 -6.89 35.07
CA LYS A 266 -18.18 -6.36 35.41
C LYS A 266 -17.80 -5.12 34.58
N LEU A 267 -18.54 -4.82 33.51
CA LEU A 267 -18.26 -3.68 32.64
C LEU A 267 -18.59 -2.35 33.32
N LYS A 268 -17.80 -1.31 33.03
CA LYS A 268 -17.93 0.03 33.62
C LYS A 268 -18.16 1.09 32.53
N PRO A 269 -19.42 1.47 32.26
CA PRO A 269 -19.71 2.57 31.35
C PRO A 269 -19.12 3.89 31.86
N VAL A 270 -18.54 4.67 30.96
CA VAL A 270 -17.94 5.99 31.24
C VAL A 270 -18.36 7.00 30.17
N THR A 271 -18.14 8.29 30.46
CA THR A 271 -18.21 9.35 29.45
C THR A 271 -16.87 10.05 29.36
N TYR A 272 -16.50 10.49 28.16
CA TYR A 272 -15.18 11.07 27.91
C TYR A 272 -15.19 12.01 26.70
N PHE A 273 -14.16 12.84 26.62
CA PHE A 273 -13.79 13.60 25.43
C PHE A 273 -12.51 12.99 24.85
N ILE A 274 -12.38 12.99 23.52
CA ILE A 274 -11.13 12.57 22.87
C ILE A 274 -10.13 13.72 22.90
N SER A 275 -8.85 13.40 23.05
CA SER A 275 -7.74 14.35 22.95
C SER A 275 -6.84 13.97 21.77
N ASN A 276 -6.89 14.75 20.71
CA ASN A 276 -6.07 14.60 19.50
C ASN A 276 -4.58 14.78 19.83
N SER A 277 -4.25 15.67 20.77
CA SER A 277 -2.88 15.88 21.23
C SER A 277 -2.33 14.68 22.00
N ALA A 278 -3.14 14.04 22.86
CA ALA A 278 -2.74 12.81 23.54
C ALA A 278 -2.50 11.65 22.55
N ILE A 279 -3.37 11.51 21.53
CA ILE A 279 -3.18 10.52 20.46
C ILE A 279 -1.87 10.79 19.71
N THR A 280 -1.66 12.04 19.27
CA THR A 280 -0.44 12.48 18.58
C THR A 280 0.83 12.15 19.37
N ASN A 281 0.83 12.38 20.68
CA ASN A 281 1.99 12.11 21.53
C ASN A 281 2.33 10.62 21.65
N ILE A 282 1.33 9.74 21.54
CA ILE A 282 1.52 8.29 21.62
C ILE A 282 1.93 7.73 20.26
N THR A 283 1.17 8.06 19.22
CA THR A 283 1.31 7.42 17.90
C THR A 283 2.33 8.13 17.01
N GLY A 284 2.65 9.39 17.31
CA GLY A 284 3.40 10.27 16.42
C GLY A 284 2.54 10.84 15.28
N ASN A 285 1.24 10.51 15.24
CA ASN A 285 0.33 10.96 14.19
C ASN A 285 0.13 12.46 14.29
N LYS A 286 0.63 13.23 13.33
CA LYS A 286 0.47 14.67 13.35
C LYS A 286 -0.30 15.16 12.14
N GLU A 287 -1.48 15.72 12.40
CA GLU A 287 -2.23 16.44 11.38
C GLU A 287 -1.59 17.81 11.14
N THR A 288 -0.99 17.99 9.96
CA THR A 288 -0.22 19.20 9.61
C THR A 288 -1.08 20.35 9.11
N LEU A 289 -2.28 20.05 8.61
CA LEU A 289 -3.19 21.08 8.10
C LEU A 289 -3.98 21.70 9.25
N ASP A 290 -4.18 23.01 9.16
CA ASP A 290 -5.05 23.77 10.06
C ASP A 290 -6.27 24.25 9.27
N PHE A 291 -7.47 23.97 9.78
CA PHE A 291 -8.73 24.28 9.12
C PHE A 291 -9.85 24.50 10.14
N PRO A 292 -10.88 25.30 9.81
CA PRO A 292 -12.03 25.50 10.69
C PRO A 292 -12.70 24.17 11.05
N GLY A 293 -12.86 23.92 12.35
CA GLY A 293 -13.50 22.71 12.86
C GLY A 293 -12.58 21.49 13.04
N LYS A 294 -11.27 21.62 12.80
CA LYS A 294 -10.27 20.55 13.00
C LYS A 294 -10.45 19.78 14.32
N ASN A 295 -10.67 20.50 15.41
CA ASN A 295 -10.79 19.92 16.76
C ASN A 295 -12.25 19.84 17.24
N ASP A 296 -13.23 19.86 16.35
CA ASP A 296 -14.64 19.75 16.76
C ASP A 296 -14.94 18.38 17.38
N ASN A 297 -14.21 17.34 16.99
CA ASN A 297 -14.30 16.01 17.60
C ASN A 297 -13.93 15.99 19.09
N GLU A 298 -13.03 16.87 19.55
CA GLU A 298 -12.64 17.01 20.96
C GLU A 298 -13.73 17.67 21.82
N LYS A 299 -14.71 18.33 21.20
CA LYS A 299 -15.85 18.98 21.89
C LYS A 299 -17.03 18.03 22.11
N ILE A 300 -17.00 16.86 21.50
CA ILE A 300 -18.08 15.87 21.59
C ILE A 300 -17.88 15.02 22.85
N ARG A 301 -18.92 14.94 23.68
CA ARG A 301 -18.95 14.04 24.84
C ARG A 301 -19.44 12.66 24.40
N TYR A 302 -18.55 11.69 24.39
CA TYR A 302 -18.85 10.30 24.07
C TYR A 302 -19.27 9.52 25.31
N SER A 303 -20.01 8.42 25.09
CA SER A 303 -20.31 7.40 26.11
C SER A 303 -19.76 6.07 25.63
N GLY A 304 -19.12 5.31 26.52
CA GLY A 304 -18.45 4.06 26.12
C GLY A 304 -17.74 3.38 27.28
N PHE A 305 -16.70 2.61 26.98
CA PHE A 305 -15.86 1.90 27.94
C PHE A 305 -14.38 2.26 27.75
N LEU A 306 -13.58 2.10 28.81
CA LEU A 306 -12.13 2.05 28.69
C LEU A 306 -11.71 0.63 28.30
N ALA A 307 -10.94 0.47 27.22
CA ALA A 307 -10.58 -0.84 26.67
C ALA A 307 -9.82 -1.73 27.67
N GLN A 308 -8.97 -1.12 28.50
CA GLN A 308 -8.21 -1.79 29.55
C GLN A 308 -9.12 -2.36 30.64
N ASP A 309 -10.20 -1.65 30.99
CA ASP A 309 -11.18 -2.13 31.98
C ASP A 309 -11.99 -3.30 31.41
N VAL A 310 -12.34 -3.25 30.12
CA VAL A 310 -13.03 -4.35 29.42
C VAL A 310 -12.14 -5.59 29.37
N GLU A 311 -10.86 -5.43 29.02
CA GLU A 311 -9.88 -6.53 29.03
C GLU A 311 -9.82 -7.19 30.40
N LYS A 312 -9.69 -6.39 31.46
CA LYS A 312 -9.69 -6.90 32.83
C LYS A 312 -10.98 -7.64 33.16
N ALA A 313 -12.14 -7.08 32.81
CA ALA A 313 -13.42 -7.73 33.04
C ALA A 313 -13.55 -9.07 32.30
N ALA A 314 -13.00 -9.17 31.09
CA ALA A 314 -12.98 -10.41 30.31
C ALA A 314 -12.08 -11.47 30.98
N ILE A 315 -10.89 -11.07 31.45
CA ILE A 315 -9.98 -11.96 32.20
C ILE A 315 -10.64 -12.45 33.49
N ASP A 316 -11.25 -11.55 34.26
CA ASP A 316 -11.91 -11.85 35.53
C ASP A 316 -13.16 -12.75 35.36
N ALA A 317 -13.76 -12.77 34.17
CA ALA A 317 -14.87 -13.66 33.78
C ALA A 317 -14.39 -14.92 33.05
N GLN A 318 -13.07 -15.14 32.95
CA GLN A 318 -12.45 -16.22 32.19
C GLN A 318 -12.98 -16.31 30.75
N TYR A 319 -13.20 -15.16 30.13
CA TYR A 319 -13.77 -15.04 28.79
C TYR A 319 -12.71 -14.55 27.80
N ASN A 320 -12.45 -15.35 26.77
CA ASN A 320 -11.59 -14.94 25.66
C ASN A 320 -12.36 -14.01 24.70
N PHE A 321 -12.56 -12.77 25.12
CA PHE A 321 -13.38 -11.81 24.39
C PHE A 321 -12.61 -11.16 23.22
N SER A 322 -13.14 -11.31 22.01
CA SER A 322 -12.56 -10.80 20.76
C SER A 322 -12.73 -9.29 20.54
N GLY A 323 -13.55 -8.60 21.36
CA GLY A 323 -13.88 -7.19 21.15
C GLY A 323 -12.83 -6.18 21.61
N VAL A 324 -11.70 -6.62 22.17
CA VAL A 324 -10.60 -5.75 22.60
C VAL A 324 -9.31 -6.16 21.89
N SER A 325 -8.65 -5.22 21.20
CA SER A 325 -7.31 -5.43 20.65
C SER A 325 -6.29 -4.64 21.45
N LYS A 326 -5.25 -5.35 21.93
CA LYS A 326 -4.17 -4.76 22.73
C LYS A 326 -3.08 -4.19 21.82
N PRO A 327 -2.42 -3.09 22.23
CA PRO A 327 -1.25 -2.59 21.52
C PRO A 327 -0.09 -3.57 21.63
N SER A 328 0.64 -3.77 20.55
CA SER A 328 1.84 -4.62 20.51
C SER A 328 3.12 -3.89 20.92
N ASN A 329 3.09 -2.55 20.95
CA ASN A 329 4.20 -1.69 21.31
C ASN A 329 3.70 -0.35 21.89
N PRO A 330 4.58 0.47 22.50
CA PRO A 330 4.18 1.70 23.19
C PRO A 330 3.57 2.78 22.29
N ASN A 331 3.79 2.72 20.97
CA ASN A 331 3.28 3.72 20.02
C ASN A 331 1.91 3.34 19.46
N GLN A 332 1.32 2.25 19.96
CA GLN A 332 0.00 1.79 19.55
C GLN A 332 -1.04 2.03 20.65
N LEU A 333 -2.28 2.26 20.22
CA LEU A 333 -3.43 2.42 21.11
C LEU A 333 -4.25 1.13 21.21
N TYR A 334 -4.86 0.90 22.37
CA TYR A 334 -5.94 -0.07 22.50
C TYR A 334 -7.09 0.28 21.55
N THR A 335 -7.72 -0.72 20.96
CA THR A 335 -8.95 -0.55 20.17
C THR A 335 -10.06 -1.46 20.65
N MET A 336 -11.30 -1.07 20.35
CA MET A 336 -12.51 -1.76 20.78
C MET A 336 -13.49 -1.92 19.62
N THR A 337 -14.15 -3.07 19.56
CA THR A 337 -15.20 -3.39 18.58
C THR A 337 -16.52 -3.57 19.32
N TYR A 338 -17.33 -2.50 19.39
CA TYR A 338 -18.57 -2.47 20.18
C TYR A 338 -19.60 -3.50 19.73
N GLU A 339 -19.59 -3.89 18.45
CA GLU A 339 -20.49 -4.90 17.90
C GLU A 339 -20.28 -6.29 18.55
N GLN A 340 -19.08 -6.58 19.06
CA GLN A 340 -18.77 -7.87 19.70
C GLN A 340 -19.51 -8.05 21.04
N PHE A 341 -20.00 -6.97 21.66
CA PHE A 341 -20.76 -7.06 22.90
C PHE A 341 -22.20 -7.55 22.71
N VAL A 342 -22.73 -7.52 21.48
CA VAL A 342 -24.11 -7.94 21.20
C VAL A 342 -24.34 -9.41 21.62
N VAL A 343 -23.41 -10.31 21.33
CA VAL A 343 -23.57 -11.74 21.64
C VAL A 343 -23.53 -12.02 23.14
N PRO A 344 -22.58 -11.48 23.94
CA PRO A 344 -22.64 -11.51 25.40
C PRO A 344 -23.91 -10.89 25.99
N LEU A 345 -24.41 -9.78 25.42
CA LEU A 345 -25.67 -9.16 25.87
C LEU A 345 -26.87 -10.08 25.63
N VAL A 346 -26.96 -10.72 24.47
CA VAL A 346 -27.99 -11.74 24.19
C VAL A 346 -27.93 -12.87 25.22
N LYS A 347 -26.72 -13.38 25.51
CA LYS A 347 -26.54 -14.43 26.51
C LYS A 347 -26.95 -13.97 27.91
N ALA A 348 -26.59 -12.74 28.30
CA ALA A 348 -26.97 -12.16 29.58
C ALA A 348 -28.50 -12.02 29.72
N VAL A 349 -29.21 -11.62 28.65
CA VAL A 349 -30.68 -11.54 28.64
C VAL A 349 -31.30 -12.93 28.78
N GLN A 350 -30.77 -13.95 28.10
CA GLN A 350 -31.24 -15.33 28.27
C GLN A 350 -31.05 -15.84 29.71
N GLU A 351 -29.88 -15.57 30.30
CA GLU A 351 -29.59 -15.94 31.69
C GLU A 351 -30.50 -15.21 32.67
N GLN A 352 -30.72 -13.90 32.46
CA GLN A 352 -31.61 -13.09 33.28
C GLN A 352 -33.07 -13.58 33.20
N GLN A 353 -33.55 -13.93 32.00
CA GLN A 353 -34.89 -14.50 31.81
C GLN A 353 -35.06 -15.82 32.57
N SER A 354 -34.05 -16.71 32.52
CA SER A 354 -34.08 -17.96 33.29
C SER A 354 -34.10 -17.72 34.81
N LEU A 355 -33.40 -16.70 35.30
CA LEU A 355 -33.45 -16.32 36.72
C LEU A 355 -34.83 -15.79 37.12
N ILE A 356 -35.45 -14.96 36.28
CA ILE A 356 -36.81 -14.43 36.51
C ILE A 356 -37.83 -15.57 36.60
N GLU A 357 -37.78 -16.53 35.69
CA GLU A 357 -38.70 -17.69 35.70
C GLU A 357 -38.56 -18.51 36.98
N LYS A 358 -37.32 -18.81 37.40
CA LYS A 358 -37.05 -19.51 38.66
C LYS A 358 -37.56 -18.75 39.88
N GLN A 359 -37.38 -17.42 39.90
CA GLN A 359 -37.90 -16.58 40.98
C GLN A 359 -39.44 -16.60 41.01
N GLN A 360 -40.10 -16.55 39.85
CA GLN A 360 -41.55 -16.60 39.77
C GLN A 360 -42.12 -17.93 40.28
N GLU A 361 -41.47 -19.05 39.97
CA GLU A 361 -41.83 -20.36 40.52
C GLU A 361 -41.72 -20.40 42.05
N GLN A 362 -40.63 -19.86 42.60
CA GLN A 362 -40.43 -19.76 44.05
C GLN A 362 -41.50 -18.89 44.72
N ILE A 363 -41.82 -17.73 44.13
CA ILE A 363 -42.89 -16.84 44.61
C ILE A 363 -44.22 -17.58 44.62
N ASN A 364 -44.55 -18.32 43.55
CA ASN A 364 -45.79 -19.08 43.47
C ASN A 364 -45.85 -20.19 44.54
N MET A 365 -44.74 -20.88 44.82
CA MET A 365 -44.66 -21.88 45.89
C MET A 365 -44.84 -21.24 47.28
N LEU A 366 -44.21 -20.10 47.53
CA LEU A 366 -44.33 -19.36 48.79
C LEU A 366 -45.76 -18.85 49.02
N MET A 367 -46.39 -18.30 47.98
CA MET A 367 -47.80 -17.88 48.01
C MET A 367 -48.73 -19.04 48.39
N LYS A 368 -48.59 -20.20 47.74
CA LYS A 368 -49.36 -21.41 48.09
C LYS A 368 -49.15 -21.84 49.54
N ARG A 369 -47.93 -21.73 50.06
CA ARG A 369 -47.62 -22.08 51.46
C ARG A 369 -48.26 -21.09 52.43
N LEU A 370 -48.24 -19.80 52.12
CA LEU A 370 -48.87 -18.76 52.93
C LEU A 370 -50.38 -18.97 53.02
N GLU A 371 -51.06 -19.24 51.90
CA GLU A 371 -52.50 -19.54 51.87
C GLU A 371 -52.88 -20.74 52.74
N ILE A 372 -52.00 -21.74 52.85
CA ILE A 372 -52.22 -22.92 53.72
C ILE A 372 -52.07 -22.54 55.20
N LEU A 373 -51.11 -21.67 55.52
CA LEU A 373 -50.86 -21.23 56.89
C LEU A 373 -51.93 -20.28 57.41
N GLU A 374 -52.45 -19.37 56.57
CA GLU A 374 -53.52 -18.43 56.92
C GLU A 374 -54.89 -19.11 57.12
N LYS A 375 -55.04 -20.36 56.67
CA LYS A 375 -56.26 -21.17 56.86
C LYS A 375 -56.25 -22.02 58.15
N LYS A 376 -55.18 -21.97 58.93
CA LYS A 376 -55.08 -22.59 60.26
C LYS A 376 -55.19 -21.52 61.33
#